data_AF-A0A8K0C4I8-F1
#
_entry.id   AF-A0A8K0C4I8-F1
#
_cell.length_a   1.000
_cell.length_b   1.000
_cell.length_c   1.000
_cell.angle_alpha   90.00
_cell.angle_beta   90.00
_cell.angle_gamma   90.00
#
_symmetry.space_group_name_H-M   'P 1'
#
loop_
_entity.id
_entity.type
_entity.pdbx_description
1 polymer ?
#
loop_
_entity_poly.entity_id
_entity_poly.type
_entity_poly.pdbx_seq_one_letter_code
_entity_poly.pdbx_strand_id
1 'polypeptide(L)'
;MLIHIDESFEEESEVEVQTDEESGKVGSARNTRERRRPTWFDDYDMSCLAVNQEPAKCEEIVTHPQRTQWEHAMKNEMQALVKNRTWDLVPLPECKKAIDCK
;
A
#
# COMPACT_ATOMS: atom_id res chain seq x y z
N MET A 1 -39.56 3.56 -3.08
CA MET A 1 -39.11 4.95 -3.30
C MET A 1 -37.75 4.85 -3.95
N LEU A 2 -37.55 5.46 -5.12
CA LEU A 2 -36.29 5.38 -5.87
C LEU A 2 -35.45 6.61 -5.59
N ILE A 3 -34.16 6.40 -5.36
CA ILE A 3 -33.10 7.36 -5.70
C ILE A 3 -32.03 6.57 -6.44
N HIS A 4 -31.86 6.86 -7.74
CA HIS A 4 -30.59 6.62 -8.40
C HIS A 4 -29.71 7.81 -8.06
N ILE A 5 -28.47 7.53 -7.67
CA ILE A 5 -27.33 8.41 -7.90
C ILE A 5 -26.31 7.49 -8.58
N ASP A 6 -25.77 7.98 -9.70
CA ASP A 6 -25.08 7.16 -10.68
C ASP A 6 -23.56 7.37 -10.61
N GLU A 7 -22.83 6.61 -11.44
CA GLU A 7 -21.59 7.03 -12.09
C GLU A 7 -20.38 7.43 -11.20
N SER A 8 -19.60 6.40 -10.86
CA SER A 8 -18.13 6.32 -10.89
C SER A 8 -17.25 7.57 -11.08
N PHE A 9 -16.18 7.69 -10.27
CA PHE A 9 -14.83 7.93 -10.80
C PHE A 9 -13.73 7.38 -9.86
N GLU A 10 -12.61 6.96 -10.45
CA GLU A 10 -11.35 6.40 -9.90
C GLU A 10 -10.29 7.52 -9.74
N GLU A 11 -9.14 7.45 -9.05
CA GLU A 11 -8.54 6.55 -8.03
C GLU A 11 -7.20 7.19 -7.53
N GLU A 12 -6.78 7.04 -6.26
CA GLU A 12 -5.49 7.51 -5.68
C GLU A 12 -5.20 9.01 -6.00
N SER A 13 -4.01 9.66 -6.10
CA SER A 13 -2.54 9.43 -6.08
C SER A 13 -1.78 10.76 -5.74
N GLU A 14 -0.43 10.83 -5.75
CA GLU A 14 0.37 11.66 -4.80
C GLU A 14 0.86 13.06 -5.26
N VAL A 15 1.31 13.89 -4.31
CA VAL A 15 1.97 15.19 -4.57
C VAL A 15 3.46 15.13 -4.28
N GLU A 16 4.32 15.27 -5.30
CA GLU A 16 5.75 15.54 -5.10
C GLU A 16 6.08 17.04 -5.20
N VAL A 17 6.98 17.47 -4.31
CA VAL A 17 7.48 18.85 -4.13
C VAL A 17 8.94 18.94 -4.58
N GLN A 18 9.31 20.02 -5.27
CA GLN A 18 10.70 20.29 -5.67
C GLN A 18 11.36 21.31 -4.73
N THR A 19 12.62 21.04 -4.37
CA THR A 19 13.56 22.01 -3.81
C THR A 19 14.91 21.85 -4.52
N ASP A 20 15.22 22.78 -5.41
CA ASP A 20 16.56 22.93 -6.00
C ASP A 20 17.41 23.85 -5.12
N GLU A 21 18.72 23.60 -5.03
CA GLU A 21 19.77 24.63 -4.86
C GLU A 21 21.09 24.14 -5.51
N GLU A 22 22.07 25.04 -5.58
CA GLU A 22 22.90 25.22 -6.78
C GLU A 22 24.20 24.36 -6.90
N SER A 23 24.61 24.15 -8.15
CA SER A 23 25.95 24.53 -8.68
C SER A 23 26.85 23.41 -9.22
N GLY A 24 27.64 23.74 -10.26
CA GLY A 24 28.63 22.85 -10.87
C GLY A 24 28.73 22.90 -12.40
N LYS A 25 29.28 23.98 -12.98
CA LYS A 25 29.41 24.12 -14.45
C LYS A 25 30.66 23.42 -15.02
N VAL A 26 30.65 22.08 -14.99
CA VAL A 26 31.64 21.22 -15.66
C VAL A 26 31.02 20.61 -16.92
N GLY A 27 31.74 20.63 -18.05
CA GLY A 27 31.20 20.24 -19.35
C GLY A 27 30.93 18.74 -19.46
N SER A 28 29.66 18.32 -19.37
CA SER A 28 29.22 16.96 -19.68
C SER A 28 27.73 16.89 -20.03
N ALA A 29 27.38 15.79 -20.70
CA ALA A 29 26.03 15.23 -20.84
C ALA A 29 24.98 16.00 -21.68
N ARG A 30 23.93 15.23 -21.97
CA ARG A 30 22.80 15.53 -22.87
C ARG A 30 21.92 16.61 -22.25
N ASN A 31 21.16 17.33 -23.09
CA ASN A 31 19.95 18.10 -22.75
C ASN A 31 19.29 17.63 -21.43
N THR A 32 19.57 18.34 -20.33
CA THR A 32 18.91 18.14 -19.05
C THR A 32 17.53 18.77 -19.14
N ARG A 33 16.57 17.99 -19.65
CA ARG A 33 15.15 18.37 -19.64
C ARG A 33 14.72 18.56 -18.19
N GLU A 34 14.14 19.72 -17.88
CA GLU A 34 13.38 19.91 -16.64
C GLU A 34 12.36 18.78 -16.49
N ARG A 35 12.52 17.95 -15.45
CA ARG A 35 11.53 16.94 -15.09
C ARG A 35 10.43 17.63 -14.29
N ARG A 36 9.45 18.18 -14.99
CA ARG A 36 8.19 18.61 -14.39
C ARG A 36 7.34 17.38 -14.09
N ARG A 37 6.63 17.35 -12.95
CA ARG A 37 5.65 16.29 -12.69
C ARG A 37 4.57 16.32 -13.79
N PRO A 38 4.05 15.15 -14.24
CA PRO A 38 2.91 15.13 -15.15
C PRO A 38 1.70 15.81 -14.51
N THR A 39 0.89 16.52 -15.29
CA THR A 39 -0.29 17.23 -14.77
C THR A 39 -1.31 16.28 -14.14
N TRP A 40 -1.39 15.03 -14.63
CA TRP A 40 -2.27 14.01 -14.06
C TRP A 40 -1.90 13.62 -12.63
N PHE A 41 -0.71 13.96 -12.12
CA PHE A 41 -0.36 13.67 -10.73
C PHE A 41 -1.11 14.60 -9.75
N ASP A 42 -1.78 15.65 -10.24
CA ASP A 42 -2.49 16.65 -9.42
C ASP A 42 -4.03 16.49 -9.39
N ASP A 43 -4.64 15.67 -10.26
CA ASP A 43 -6.11 15.44 -10.27
C ASP A 43 -6.58 14.42 -9.20
N TYR A 44 -5.76 14.23 -8.15
CA TYR A 44 -5.56 12.96 -7.44
C TYR A 44 -5.24 13.19 -5.93
N ASP A 45 -5.47 12.19 -5.06
CA ASP A 45 -5.15 12.19 -3.61
C ASP A 45 -4.54 10.87 -3.10
N MET A 46 -3.28 10.90 -2.64
CA MET A 46 -2.55 9.78 -1.98
C MET A 46 -2.42 9.93 -0.46
N SER A 47 -3.23 10.79 0.17
CA SER A 47 -3.20 10.96 1.63
C SER A 47 -3.39 9.63 2.38
N CYS A 48 -4.00 8.63 1.73
CA CYS A 48 -4.04 7.22 2.12
C CYS A 48 -2.66 6.63 2.48
N LEU A 49 -1.64 6.70 1.61
CA LEU A 49 -0.34 6.05 1.84
C LEU A 49 0.49 6.71 2.96
N ALA A 50 0.24 7.99 3.24
CA ALA A 50 0.86 8.66 4.38
C ALA A 50 0.35 8.10 5.74
N VAL A 51 -0.84 7.49 5.77
CA VAL A 51 -1.51 7.01 6.98
C VAL A 51 -0.99 5.62 7.39
N ASN A 52 0.20 5.62 7.97
CA ASN A 52 0.83 4.44 8.60
C ASN A 52 0.13 4.09 9.94
N GLN A 53 -1.15 3.71 9.87
CA GLN A 53 -1.95 3.18 11.00
C GLN A 53 -1.97 1.64 11.05
N GLU A 54 -1.36 0.96 10.07
CA GLU A 54 -1.23 -0.49 10.11
C GLU A 54 -0.11 -0.91 11.09
N PRO A 55 -0.39 -1.77 12.08
CA PRO A 55 0.62 -2.26 13.02
C PRO A 55 1.56 -3.25 12.32
N ALA A 56 2.85 -2.94 12.29
CA ALA A 56 3.87 -3.74 11.63
C ALA A 56 4.11 -5.11 12.30
N LYS A 57 3.68 -5.30 13.55
CA LYS A 57 3.78 -6.57 14.28
C LYS A 57 2.46 -6.99 14.92
N CYS A 58 2.26 -8.31 15.01
CA CYS A 58 1.14 -8.91 15.75
C CYS A 58 1.11 -8.48 17.24
N GLU A 59 2.26 -8.25 17.86
CA GLU A 59 2.37 -7.73 19.24
C GLU A 59 1.76 -6.32 19.38
N GLU A 60 1.97 -5.46 18.38
CA GLU A 60 1.47 -4.08 18.36
C GLU A 60 -0.07 -4.06 18.25
N ILE A 61 -0.66 -5.01 17.50
CA ILE A 61 -2.12 -5.23 17.44
C ILE A 61 -2.72 -5.45 18.83
N VAL A 62 -2.02 -6.13 19.75
CA VAL A 62 -2.54 -6.42 21.10
C VAL A 62 -2.83 -5.14 21.90
N THR A 63 -2.03 -4.10 21.67
CA THR A 63 -2.14 -2.76 22.28
C THR A 63 -2.86 -1.72 21.43
N HIS A 64 -3.13 -2.00 20.15
CA HIS A 64 -3.65 -1.02 19.20
C HIS A 64 -5.12 -0.63 19.52
N PRO A 65 -5.53 0.66 19.48
CA PRO A 65 -6.92 1.06 19.76
C PRO A 65 -7.95 0.39 18.84
N GLN A 66 -7.57 0.05 17.60
CA GLN A 66 -8.44 -0.64 16.64
C GLN A 66 -8.33 -2.17 16.72
N ARG A 67 -7.70 -2.75 17.76
CA ARG A 67 -7.44 -4.20 17.89
C ARG A 67 -8.62 -5.08 17.48
N THR A 68 -9.84 -4.74 17.91
CA THR A 68 -11.05 -5.54 17.65
C THR A 68 -11.44 -5.58 16.17
N GLN A 69 -11.13 -4.52 15.41
CA GLN A 69 -11.34 -4.45 13.97
C GLN A 69 -10.31 -5.34 13.25
N TRP A 70 -9.03 -5.26 13.62
CA TRP A 70 -7.97 -6.15 13.14
C TRP A 70 -8.25 -7.62 13.46
N GLU A 71 -8.69 -7.93 14.68
CA GLU A 71 -9.06 -9.29 15.09
C GLU A 71 -10.29 -9.83 14.33
N HIS A 72 -11.21 -8.95 13.93
CA HIS A 72 -12.34 -9.32 13.06
C HIS A 72 -11.90 -9.53 11.61
N ALA A 73 -11.08 -8.63 11.06
CA ALA A 73 -10.53 -8.75 9.70
C ALA A 73 -9.74 -10.05 9.51
N MET A 74 -8.82 -10.37 10.43
CA MET A 74 -8.05 -11.63 10.40
C MET A 74 -8.96 -12.87 10.45
N LYS A 75 -10.06 -12.83 11.20
CA LYS A 75 -11.04 -13.94 11.25
C LYS A 75 -11.87 -14.04 9.97
N ASN A 76 -12.25 -12.92 9.37
CA ASN A 76 -13.01 -12.88 8.13
C ASN A 76 -12.16 -13.40 6.96
N GLU A 77 -10.89 -13.01 6.89
CA GLU A 77 -9.96 -13.50 5.88
C GLU A 77 -9.71 -15.01 6.03
N MET A 78 -9.43 -15.49 7.25
CA MET A 78 -9.29 -16.93 7.51
C MET A 78 -10.54 -17.73 7.10
N GLN A 79 -11.74 -17.18 7.29
CA GLN A 79 -12.98 -17.78 6.78
C GLN A 79 -13.11 -17.71 5.26
N ALA A 80 -12.65 -16.64 4.61
CA ALA A 80 -12.65 -16.49 3.16
C ALA A 80 -11.72 -17.51 2.49
N LEU A 81 -10.50 -17.70 3.00
CA LEU A 81 -9.55 -18.70 2.51
C LEU A 81 -10.15 -20.12 2.56
N VAL A 82 -10.76 -20.49 3.70
CA VAL A 82 -11.42 -21.80 3.89
C VAL A 82 -12.66 -21.95 3.00
N LYS A 83 -13.48 -20.90 2.87
CA LYS A 83 -14.69 -20.89 2.03
C LYS A 83 -14.34 -21.06 0.54
N ASN A 84 -13.32 -20.34 0.08
CA ASN A 84 -12.89 -20.31 -1.31
C ASN A 84 -12.03 -21.52 -1.69
N ARG A 85 -11.48 -22.24 -0.69
CA ARG A 85 -10.57 -23.39 -0.86
C ARG A 85 -9.34 -23.06 -1.72
N THR A 86 -8.83 -21.84 -1.57
CA THR A 86 -7.69 -21.33 -2.33
C THR A 86 -6.34 -21.72 -1.72
N TRP A 87 -6.32 -22.21 -0.48
CA TRP A 87 -5.11 -22.60 0.25
C TRP A 87 -5.36 -23.88 1.06
N ASP A 88 -4.44 -24.85 0.94
CA ASP A 88 -4.37 -26.05 1.76
C ASP A 88 -3.15 -25.99 2.70
N LEU A 89 -3.33 -26.40 3.96
CA LEU A 89 -2.24 -26.47 4.93
C LEU A 89 -1.44 -27.78 4.76
N VAL A 90 -0.37 -27.72 3.97
CA VAL A 90 0.53 -28.87 3.71
C VAL A 90 1.66 -28.90 4.74
N PRO A 91 2.01 -30.06 5.33
CA PRO A 91 3.18 -30.17 6.21
C PRO A 91 4.48 -29.87 5.46
N LEU A 92 5.48 -29.33 6.18
CA LEU A 92 6.81 -29.07 5.62
C LEU A 92 7.41 -30.39 5.07
N PRO A 93 7.69 -30.50 3.75
CA PRO A 93 8.20 -31.74 3.19
C PRO A 93 9.62 -32.02 3.67
N GLU A 94 9.91 -33.30 3.90
CA GLU A 94 11.21 -33.78 4.37
C GLU A 94 12.37 -33.24 3.51
N CYS A 95 13.49 -32.97 4.18
CA CYS A 95 14.70 -32.37 3.60
C CYS A 95 14.55 -30.93 3.03
N LYS A 96 13.41 -30.23 3.21
CA LYS A 96 13.31 -28.79 2.96
C LYS A 96 13.29 -27.99 4.27
N LYS A 97 13.80 -26.76 4.22
CA LYS A 97 13.62 -25.75 5.29
C LYS A 97 12.38 -24.92 4.99
N ALA A 98 11.65 -24.51 6.02
CA ALA A 98 10.70 -23.41 5.90
C ALA A 98 11.44 -22.13 5.50
N ILE A 99 10.74 -21.22 4.81
CA ILE A 99 11.22 -19.83 4.67
C ILE A 99 10.95 -19.14 6.00
N ASP A 100 11.98 -18.54 6.57
CA ASP A 100 11.90 -17.86 7.87
C ASP A 100 11.30 -16.45 7.70
N CYS A 101 10.57 -15.99 8.71
CA CYS A 101 9.96 -14.65 8.71
C CYS A 101 10.91 -13.66 9.38
N LYS A 102 11.25 -12.57 8.70
CA LYS A 102 12.19 -11.54 9.18
C LYS A 102 11.54 -10.17 9.22
#